data_AF-A0A9D5MDA4-F1
#
_entry.id   AF-A0A9D5MDA4-F1
#
_cell.length_a   1.000
_cell.length_b   1.000
_cell.length_c   1.000
_cell.angle_alpha   90.00
_cell.angle_beta   90.00
_cell.angle_gamma   90.00
#
_symmetry.space_group_name_H-M   'P 1'
#
loop_
_entity.id
_entity.type
_entity.pdbx_description
1 polymer ?
#
loop_
_entity_poly.entity_id
_entity_poly.type
_entity_poly.pdbx_seq_one_letter_code
_entity_poly.pdbx_strand_id
1 'polypeptide(L)'
;CGPQIVRALKARGHKIFLDLKLHDIPNTVRKAMAVLSKLDVDIVNLHASGTIPMMEAALEGLTRPDGTRPKLIAVTQLTSTDQAHMEQDLLIEKPLDQVVMHYAMNARRAGLDGVVCSPLEAQKVHEACGAEFLTVTPGVRFADGDVGDQRRVMTPAQANEIGADYIVVGRPITAADDPVAAYERCVREFCNER
;
A
#
# COMPACT_ATOMS: atom_id res chain seq x y z
N CYS A 1 -3.96 18.71 -13.91
CA CYS A 1 -3.93 17.54 -12.99
C CYS A 1 -3.66 18.04 -11.57
N GLY A 2 -3.91 17.22 -10.54
CA GLY A 2 -4.05 17.65 -9.14
C GLY A 2 -5.35 17.06 -8.58
N PRO A 3 -5.95 17.63 -7.52
CA PRO A 3 -7.20 17.11 -6.94
C PRO A 3 -8.35 16.90 -7.92
N GLN A 4 -8.34 17.58 -9.06
CA GLN A 4 -9.37 17.48 -10.10
C GLN A 4 -9.48 16.07 -10.70
N ILE A 5 -8.36 15.35 -10.88
CA ILE A 5 -8.43 13.98 -11.44
C ILE A 5 -9.09 13.02 -10.45
N VAL A 6 -8.79 13.18 -9.15
CA VAL A 6 -9.39 12.39 -8.08
C VAL A 6 -10.91 12.59 -8.08
N ARG A 7 -11.38 13.85 -8.13
CA ARG A 7 -12.81 14.17 -8.20
C ARG A 7 -13.48 13.59 -9.44
N ALA A 8 -12.83 13.68 -10.60
CA ALA A 8 -13.37 13.13 -11.84
C ALA A 8 -13.52 11.60 -11.78
N LEU A 9 -12.54 10.89 -11.20
CA LEU A 9 -12.61 9.44 -11.03
C LEU A 9 -13.67 9.03 -10.00
N LYS A 10 -13.79 9.75 -8.87
CA LYS A 10 -14.87 9.52 -7.89
C LYS A 10 -16.26 9.73 -8.49
N ALA A 11 -16.45 10.78 -9.31
CA ALA A 11 -17.72 11.05 -9.98
C ALA A 11 -18.14 9.94 -10.96
N ARG A 12 -17.19 9.12 -11.44
CA ARG A 12 -17.45 7.92 -12.26
C ARG A 12 -17.72 6.66 -11.43
N GLY A 13 -17.74 6.76 -10.10
CA GLY A 13 -18.01 5.65 -9.20
C GLY A 13 -16.79 4.81 -8.82
N HIS A 14 -15.57 5.24 -9.17
CA HIS A 14 -14.37 4.47 -8.82
C HIS A 14 -14.02 4.57 -7.34
N LYS A 15 -13.53 3.45 -6.80
CA LYS A 15 -12.80 3.39 -5.54
C LYS A 15 -11.35 3.83 -5.77
N ILE A 16 -10.81 4.70 -4.91
CA ILE A 16 -9.51 5.34 -5.13
C ILE A 16 -8.58 5.08 -3.96
N PHE A 17 -7.42 4.49 -4.27
CA PHE A 17 -6.23 4.56 -3.45
C PHE A 17 -5.35 5.72 -3.91
N LEU A 18 -5.18 6.74 -3.06
CA LEU A 18 -4.34 7.90 -3.32
C LEU A 18 -2.92 7.68 -2.75
N ASP A 19 -2.05 7.17 -3.60
CA ASP A 19 -0.71 6.69 -3.27
C ASP A 19 0.35 7.81 -3.32
N LEU A 20 0.29 8.76 -2.39
CA LEU A 20 1.23 9.90 -2.30
C LEU A 20 2.41 9.67 -1.36
N LYS A 21 2.37 8.63 -0.53
CA LYS A 21 3.45 8.22 0.40
C LYS A 21 4.01 9.38 1.23
N LEU A 22 3.13 10.13 1.91
CA LEU A 22 3.56 11.28 2.71
C LEU A 22 4.67 10.88 3.71
N HIS A 23 5.71 11.70 3.80
CA HIS A 23 6.83 11.50 4.70
C HIS A 23 7.48 12.85 5.02
N ASP A 24 7.15 13.40 6.19
CA ASP A 24 7.57 14.73 6.63
C ASP A 24 7.41 14.80 8.16
N ILE A 25 7.68 15.94 8.79
CA ILE A 25 7.42 16.13 10.21
C ILE A 25 5.91 16.00 10.54
N PRO A 26 5.54 15.58 11.77
CA PRO A 26 4.16 15.28 12.15
C PRO A 26 3.14 16.38 11.80
N ASN A 27 3.48 17.65 12.06
CA ASN A 27 2.56 18.77 11.80
C ASN A 27 2.28 18.99 10.31
N THR A 28 3.28 18.78 9.43
CA THR A 28 3.10 18.89 7.99
C THR A 28 2.20 17.77 7.48
N VAL A 29 2.47 16.53 7.90
CA VAL A 29 1.67 15.37 7.50
C VAL A 29 0.22 15.49 7.99
N ARG A 30 0.00 15.91 9.23
CA ARG A 30 -1.35 16.17 9.77
C ARG A 30 -2.13 17.17 8.92
N LYS A 31 -1.51 18.31 8.58
CA LYS A 31 -2.14 19.34 7.73
C LYS A 31 -2.43 18.82 6.32
N ALA A 32 -1.51 18.06 5.74
CA ALA A 32 -1.70 17.44 4.42
C ALA A 32 -2.86 16.44 4.46
N MET A 33 -2.91 15.56 5.46
CA MET A 33 -4.00 14.59 5.64
C MET A 33 -5.36 15.26 5.83
N ALA A 34 -5.43 16.41 6.52
CA ALA A 34 -6.66 17.20 6.63
C ALA A 34 -7.13 17.80 5.30
N VAL A 35 -6.23 18.00 4.34
CA VAL A 35 -6.60 18.36 2.96
C VAL A 35 -7.07 17.12 2.18
N LEU A 36 -6.35 16.00 2.31
CA LEU A 36 -6.66 14.76 1.62
C LEU A 36 -8.00 14.14 2.07
N SER A 37 -8.37 14.30 3.35
CA SER A 37 -9.66 13.82 3.89
C SER A 37 -10.87 14.41 3.16
N LYS A 38 -10.71 15.57 2.50
CA LYS A 38 -11.78 16.24 1.73
C LYS A 38 -11.94 15.71 0.30
N LEU A 39 -11.09 14.80 -0.15
CA LEU A 39 -11.12 14.25 -1.51
C LEU A 39 -11.96 12.98 -1.65
N ASP A 40 -12.51 12.49 -0.53
CA ASP A 40 -13.35 11.30 -0.46
C ASP A 40 -12.75 10.06 -1.13
N VAL A 41 -11.43 9.92 -1.01
CA VAL A 41 -10.69 8.73 -1.43
C VAL A 41 -10.95 7.59 -0.45
N ASP A 42 -10.70 6.35 -0.88
CA ASP A 42 -11.02 5.15 -0.10
C ASP A 42 -9.81 4.67 0.72
N ILE A 43 -8.60 4.85 0.18
CA ILE A 43 -7.31 4.54 0.85
C ILE A 43 -6.32 5.70 0.62
N VAL A 44 -5.51 6.02 1.62
CA VAL A 44 -4.33 6.91 1.53
C VAL A 44 -3.14 6.27 2.24
N ASN A 45 -1.92 6.74 1.96
CA ASN A 45 -0.73 6.20 2.63
C ASN A 45 0.34 7.23 3.01
N LEU A 46 1.29 6.74 3.80
CA LEU A 46 2.48 7.42 4.28
C LEU A 46 3.64 6.43 4.42
N HIS A 47 4.85 6.88 4.74
CA HIS A 47 5.97 5.99 5.07
C HIS A 47 6.05 5.66 6.57
N ALA A 48 6.18 4.38 6.93
CA ALA A 48 6.38 3.95 8.31
C ALA A 48 7.72 4.43 8.91
N SER A 49 8.72 4.67 8.05
CA SER A 49 10.02 5.24 8.46
C SER A 49 9.92 6.66 9.01
N GLY A 50 8.78 7.34 8.86
CA GLY A 50 8.50 8.63 9.48
C GLY A 50 8.13 8.56 10.97
N THR A 51 8.18 7.38 11.59
CA THR A 51 7.94 7.11 13.03
C THR A 51 6.48 7.20 13.49
N ILE A 52 6.20 6.62 14.68
CA ILE A 52 4.85 6.57 15.28
C ILE A 52 4.22 7.96 15.43
N PRO A 53 4.89 8.99 15.98
CA PRO A 53 4.30 10.32 16.10
C PRO A 53 3.81 10.93 14.77
N MET A 54 4.50 10.68 13.66
CA MET A 54 4.04 11.14 12.35
C MET A 54 2.79 10.38 11.91
N MET A 55 2.75 9.06 12.13
CA MET A 55 1.60 8.21 11.79
C MET A 55 0.36 8.56 12.60
N GLU A 56 0.51 8.81 13.91
CA GLU A 56 -0.58 9.26 14.78
C GLU A 56 -1.10 10.64 14.35
N ALA A 57 -0.21 11.58 14.05
CA ALA A 57 -0.60 12.90 13.55
C ALA A 57 -1.30 12.82 12.18
N ALA A 58 -0.89 11.88 11.33
CA ALA A 58 -1.57 11.61 10.06
C ALA A 58 -2.99 11.10 10.29
N LEU A 59 -3.16 10.15 11.21
CA LEU A 59 -4.46 9.60 11.59
C LEU A 59 -5.39 10.69 12.15
N GLU A 60 -4.88 11.55 13.03
CA GLU A 60 -5.61 12.71 13.57
C GLU A 60 -6.06 13.64 12.43
N GLY A 61 -5.14 14.03 11.53
CA GLY A 61 -5.46 14.94 10.44
C GLY A 61 -6.43 14.35 9.41
N LEU A 62 -6.37 13.04 9.19
CA LEU A 62 -7.24 12.36 8.23
C LEU A 62 -8.68 12.18 8.77
N THR A 63 -8.84 12.09 10.09
CA THR A 63 -10.13 11.89 10.75
C THR A 63 -10.98 13.15 10.68
N ARG A 64 -12.17 13.03 10.07
CA ARG A 64 -13.13 14.14 9.95
C ARG A 64 -13.88 14.35 11.28
N PRO A 65 -14.54 15.51 11.47
CA PRO A 65 -15.29 15.79 12.70
C PRO A 65 -16.40 14.78 13.02
N ASP A 66 -16.94 14.08 12.02
CA ASP A 66 -17.94 13.02 12.17
C ASP A 66 -17.33 11.64 12.48
N GLY A 67 -16.01 11.56 12.66
CA GLY A 67 -15.27 10.33 12.91
C GLY A 67 -14.97 9.51 11.66
N THR A 68 -15.48 9.89 10.49
CA THR A 68 -15.20 9.18 9.24
C THR A 68 -13.82 9.51 8.69
N ARG A 69 -13.23 8.56 7.97
CA ARG A 69 -11.97 8.76 7.24
C ARG A 69 -11.75 7.67 6.18
N PRO A 70 -10.94 7.94 5.14
CA PRO A 70 -10.32 6.90 4.33
C PRO A 70 -9.50 5.93 5.19
N LYS A 71 -9.26 4.73 4.67
CA LYS A 71 -8.26 3.81 5.25
C LYS A 71 -6.87 4.44 5.14
N LEU A 72 -6.08 4.32 6.20
CA LEU A 72 -4.72 4.84 6.26
C LEU A 72 -3.75 3.67 6.45
N ILE A 73 -2.85 3.50 5.49
CA ILE A 73 -1.85 2.43 5.51
C ILE A 73 -0.44 3.00 5.45
N ALA A 74 0.53 2.27 5.99
CA ALA A 74 1.93 2.68 5.98
C ALA A 74 2.77 1.83 5.03
N VAL A 75 3.60 2.47 4.21
CA VAL A 75 4.63 1.78 3.43
C VAL A 75 5.73 1.31 4.37
N THR A 76 6.02 0.01 4.38
CA THR A 76 7.12 -0.55 5.16
C THR A 76 8.45 -0.31 4.45
N GLN A 77 8.90 -1.26 3.62
CA GLN A 77 10.00 -1.12 2.68
C GLN A 77 9.46 -1.22 1.27
N LEU A 78 10.03 -0.42 0.36
CA LEU A 78 9.66 -0.49 -1.05
C LEU A 78 10.05 -1.87 -1.59
N THR A 79 9.20 -2.44 -2.47
CA THR A 79 9.46 -3.73 -3.12
C THR A 79 10.71 -3.73 -4.01
N SER A 80 11.25 -2.55 -4.31
CA SER A 80 12.52 -2.33 -5.02
C SER A 80 13.75 -2.31 -4.12
N THR A 81 13.60 -2.17 -2.80
CA THR A 81 14.72 -2.14 -1.84
C THR A 81 15.09 -3.57 -1.42
N ASP A 82 16.37 -3.89 -1.42
CA ASP A 82 16.91 -5.16 -0.88
C ASP A 82 17.80 -4.92 0.34
N GLN A 83 18.33 -6.00 0.93
CA GLN A 83 19.18 -5.93 2.11
C GLN A 83 20.42 -5.06 1.90
N ALA A 84 21.06 -5.16 0.73
CA ALA A 84 22.28 -4.43 0.43
C ALA A 84 22.05 -2.91 0.41
N HIS A 85 21.00 -2.45 -0.28
CA HIS A 85 20.65 -1.03 -0.31
C HIS A 85 20.17 -0.54 1.06
N MET A 86 19.48 -1.38 1.82
CA MET A 86 19.04 -1.01 3.17
C MET A 86 20.23 -0.80 4.13
N GLU A 87 21.27 -1.61 4.02
CA GLU A 87 22.52 -1.44 4.76
C GLU A 87 23.33 -0.23 4.27
N GLN A 88 23.58 -0.16 2.96
CA GLN A 88 24.50 0.80 2.36
C GLN A 88 23.92 2.22 2.29
N ASP A 89 22.65 2.36 1.92
CA ASP A 89 22.04 3.66 1.66
C ASP A 89 21.26 4.20 2.87
N LEU A 90 20.70 3.31 3.71
CA LEU A 90 19.82 3.68 4.81
C LEU A 90 20.41 3.44 6.20
N LEU A 91 21.57 2.80 6.29
CA LEU A 91 22.24 2.42 7.55
C LEU A 91 21.36 1.52 8.45
N ILE A 92 20.53 0.68 7.85
CA ILE A 92 19.70 -0.28 8.58
C ILE A 92 20.30 -1.68 8.37
N GLU A 93 21.09 -2.12 9.35
CA GLU A 93 21.79 -3.42 9.32
C GLU A 93 20.93 -4.61 9.74
N LYS A 94 19.73 -4.35 10.26
CA LYS A 94 18.81 -5.42 10.65
C LYS A 94 18.33 -6.17 9.41
N PRO A 95 18.00 -7.47 9.51
CA PRO A 95 17.40 -8.19 8.40
C PRO A 95 16.12 -7.53 7.91
N LEU A 96 15.97 -7.45 6.59
CA LEU A 96 14.86 -6.79 5.89
C LEU A 96 13.50 -7.27 6.34
N ASP A 97 13.33 -8.57 6.57
CA ASP A 97 12.09 -9.15 7.08
C ASP A 97 11.77 -8.64 8.49
N GLN A 98 12.78 -8.55 9.38
CA GLN A 98 12.61 -7.98 10.71
C GLN A 98 12.25 -6.50 10.66
N VAL A 99 12.85 -5.74 9.75
CA VAL A 99 12.55 -4.31 9.57
C VAL A 99 11.12 -4.11 9.09
N VAL A 100 10.68 -4.88 8.09
CA VAL A 100 9.31 -4.81 7.58
C VAL A 100 8.29 -5.17 8.65
N MET A 101 8.53 -6.25 9.41
CA MET A 101 7.66 -6.63 10.53
C MET A 101 7.64 -5.55 11.62
N HIS A 102 8.80 -4.97 11.96
CA HIS A 102 8.88 -3.90 12.94
C HIS A 102 8.08 -2.67 12.51
N TYR A 103 8.16 -2.30 11.23
CA TYR A 103 7.39 -1.19 10.68
C TYR A 103 5.88 -1.48 10.66
N ALA A 104 5.47 -2.70 10.32
CA ALA A 104 4.07 -3.11 10.37
C ALA A 104 3.50 -3.05 11.80
N MET A 105 4.23 -3.57 12.78
CA MET A 105 3.84 -3.48 14.19
C MET A 105 3.75 -2.03 14.67
N ASN A 106 4.67 -1.15 14.24
CA ASN A 106 4.60 0.28 14.58
C ASN A 106 3.39 0.97 13.95
N ALA A 107 3.05 0.65 12.69
CA ALA A 107 1.85 1.17 12.06
C ALA A 107 0.58 0.73 12.80
N ARG A 108 0.48 -0.55 13.20
CA ARG A 108 -0.60 -1.06 14.05
C ARG A 108 -0.67 -0.32 15.39
N ARG A 109 0.47 -0.13 16.06
CA ARG A 109 0.55 0.61 17.33
C ARG A 109 0.09 2.06 17.20
N ALA A 110 0.36 2.70 16.07
CA ALA A 110 -0.11 4.05 15.75
C ALA A 110 -1.61 4.11 15.37
N GLY A 111 -2.32 2.98 15.31
CA GLY A 111 -3.74 2.92 15.00
C GLY A 111 -4.09 2.96 13.52
N LEU A 112 -3.12 2.69 12.63
CA LEU A 112 -3.38 2.60 11.19
C LEU A 112 -4.16 1.32 10.83
N ASP A 113 -4.74 1.29 9.64
CA ASP A 113 -5.57 0.17 9.17
C ASP A 113 -4.75 -0.97 8.54
N GLY A 114 -3.49 -0.72 8.18
CA GLY A 114 -2.67 -1.71 7.47
C GLY A 114 -1.34 -1.17 6.96
N VAL A 115 -0.73 -1.94 6.05
CA VAL A 115 0.55 -1.61 5.43
C VAL A 115 0.57 -1.89 3.93
N VAL A 116 1.47 -1.19 3.24
CA VAL A 116 1.98 -1.60 1.94
C VAL A 116 3.23 -2.45 2.18
N CYS A 117 3.22 -3.70 1.71
CA CYS A 117 4.32 -4.65 1.84
C CYS A 117 4.47 -5.51 0.58
N SER A 118 5.58 -6.26 0.48
CA SER A 118 5.73 -7.26 -0.58
C SER A 118 4.68 -8.36 -0.40
N PRO A 119 4.16 -8.99 -1.48
CA PRO A 119 3.30 -10.15 -1.37
C PRO A 119 3.87 -11.19 -0.39
N LEU A 120 5.15 -11.54 -0.53
CA LEU A 120 5.87 -12.50 0.34
C LEU A 120 5.79 -12.24 1.86
N GLU A 121 5.38 -11.05 2.29
CA GLU A 121 5.31 -10.64 3.69
C GLU A 121 3.88 -10.65 4.24
N ALA A 122 2.84 -10.76 3.40
CA ALA A 122 1.44 -10.59 3.78
C ALA A 122 1.02 -11.51 4.95
N GLN A 123 1.25 -12.82 4.81
CA GLN A 123 0.93 -13.79 5.86
C GLN A 123 1.62 -13.45 7.20
N LYS A 124 2.91 -13.09 7.17
CA LYS A 124 3.66 -12.73 8.39
C LYS A 124 3.11 -11.45 9.03
N VAL A 125 2.66 -10.49 8.22
CA VAL A 125 1.99 -9.28 8.72
C VAL A 125 0.71 -9.67 9.46
N HIS A 126 -0.14 -10.53 8.91
CA HIS A 126 -1.36 -10.96 9.61
C HIS A 126 -1.08 -11.76 10.88
N GLU A 127 -0.04 -12.59 10.90
CA GLU A 127 0.39 -13.32 12.09
C GLU A 127 0.85 -12.35 13.21
N ALA A 128 1.62 -11.33 12.88
CA ALA A 128 2.16 -10.36 13.85
C ALA A 128 1.16 -9.26 14.23
N CYS A 129 0.34 -8.83 13.28
CA CYS A 129 -0.54 -7.67 13.38
C CYS A 129 -2.02 -8.04 13.38
N GLY A 130 -2.40 -9.31 13.35
CA GLY A 130 -3.81 -9.76 13.33
C GLY A 130 -4.43 -9.74 11.94
N ALA A 131 -5.40 -10.65 11.72
CA ALA A 131 -6.03 -10.89 10.41
C ALA A 131 -6.76 -9.67 9.82
N GLU A 132 -7.29 -8.77 10.64
CA GLU A 132 -7.99 -7.56 10.19
C GLU A 132 -7.05 -6.43 9.73
N PHE A 133 -5.72 -6.60 9.88
CA PHE A 133 -4.75 -5.57 9.53
C PHE A 133 -4.36 -5.68 8.06
N LEU A 134 -4.77 -4.68 7.27
CA LEU A 134 -4.75 -4.77 5.81
C LEU A 134 -3.34 -4.87 5.25
N THR A 135 -3.19 -5.68 4.20
CA THR A 135 -1.99 -5.82 3.38
C THR A 135 -2.31 -5.37 1.95
N VAL A 136 -1.64 -4.31 1.51
CA VAL A 136 -1.73 -3.81 0.13
C VAL A 136 -0.42 -4.12 -0.59
N THR A 137 -0.47 -5.01 -1.58
CA THR A 137 0.73 -5.66 -2.12
C THR A 137 0.99 -5.24 -3.58
N PRO A 138 1.95 -4.33 -3.84
CA PRO A 138 2.39 -4.04 -5.19
C PRO A 138 3.32 -5.14 -5.72
N GLY A 139 3.78 -5.00 -6.96
CA GLY A 139 4.74 -5.95 -7.55
C GLY A 139 4.11 -7.20 -8.14
N VAL A 140 2.79 -7.24 -8.32
CA VAL A 140 2.09 -8.38 -8.94
C VAL A 140 2.29 -8.39 -10.46
N ARG A 141 2.54 -9.58 -11.04
CA ARG A 141 2.79 -9.82 -12.47
C ARG A 141 2.13 -11.12 -12.92
N PHE A 142 1.63 -11.18 -14.15
CA PHE A 142 1.19 -12.46 -14.72
C PHE A 142 2.36 -13.42 -14.90
N ALA A 143 2.09 -14.73 -14.86
CA ALA A 143 3.11 -15.78 -14.95
C ALA A 143 3.94 -15.71 -16.26
N ASP A 144 3.35 -15.16 -17.32
CA ASP A 144 3.89 -14.96 -18.66
C ASP A 144 4.40 -13.53 -18.92
N GLY A 145 4.38 -12.63 -17.91
CA GLY A 145 4.72 -11.22 -18.05
C GLY A 145 6.17 -10.86 -17.70
N ASP A 146 6.62 -9.69 -18.19
CA ASP A 146 7.92 -9.10 -17.87
C ASP A 146 7.99 -8.60 -16.40
N VAL A 147 9.11 -8.89 -15.74
CA VAL A 147 9.39 -8.56 -14.32
C VAL A 147 9.73 -7.06 -14.15
N GLY A 148 10.32 -6.41 -15.16
CA GLY A 148 10.67 -4.98 -15.11
C GLY A 148 11.60 -4.60 -13.95
N ASP A 149 11.30 -3.51 -13.22
CA ASP A 149 12.10 -2.96 -12.11
C ASP A 149 11.81 -3.61 -10.75
N GLN A 150 10.85 -4.53 -10.67
CA GLN A 150 10.39 -5.11 -9.41
C GLN A 150 11.21 -6.36 -9.05
N ARG A 151 11.84 -6.37 -7.87
CA ARG A 151 12.69 -7.49 -7.43
C ARG A 151 11.93 -8.63 -6.73
N ARG A 152 10.74 -8.35 -6.19
CA ARG A 152 9.91 -9.32 -5.43
C ARG A 152 8.51 -9.40 -6.04
N VAL A 153 8.39 -10.20 -7.11
CA VAL A 153 7.13 -10.34 -7.86
C VAL A 153 6.38 -11.61 -7.49
N MET A 154 5.06 -11.58 -7.67
CA MET A 154 4.16 -12.69 -7.43
C MET A 154 2.99 -12.64 -8.42
N THR A 155 2.40 -13.79 -8.76
CA THR A 155 1.18 -13.82 -9.58
C THR A 155 -0.06 -13.41 -8.79
N PRO A 156 -1.13 -12.92 -9.44
CA PRO A 156 -2.38 -12.62 -8.75
C PRO A 156 -2.93 -13.83 -7.97
N ALA A 157 -2.89 -15.04 -8.56
CA ALA A 157 -3.29 -16.27 -7.88
C ALA A 157 -2.46 -16.57 -6.63
N GLN A 158 -1.13 -16.48 -6.71
CA GLN A 158 -0.27 -16.69 -5.55
C GLN A 158 -0.51 -15.63 -4.47
N ALA A 159 -0.78 -14.37 -4.85
CA ALA A 159 -1.07 -13.30 -3.89
C ALA A 159 -2.39 -13.57 -3.13
N ASN A 160 -3.38 -14.16 -3.78
CA ASN A 160 -4.60 -14.65 -3.12
C ASN A 160 -4.29 -15.79 -2.14
N GLU A 161 -3.51 -16.80 -2.56
CA GLU A 161 -3.20 -17.98 -1.74
C GLU A 161 -2.51 -17.63 -0.41
N ILE A 162 -1.66 -16.61 -0.42
CA ILE A 162 -0.95 -16.14 0.78
C ILE A 162 -1.74 -15.11 1.61
N GLY A 163 -2.97 -14.81 1.19
CA GLY A 163 -3.92 -13.98 1.94
C GLY A 163 -3.76 -12.47 1.76
N ALA A 164 -3.16 -11.96 0.67
CA ALA A 164 -3.10 -10.51 0.45
C ALA A 164 -4.52 -9.90 0.35
N ASP A 165 -4.78 -8.79 1.05
CA ASP A 165 -6.10 -8.14 1.04
C ASP A 165 -6.34 -7.34 -0.25
N TYR A 166 -5.29 -6.69 -0.75
CA TYR A 166 -5.30 -5.96 -2.01
C TYR A 166 -4.00 -6.20 -2.79
N ILE A 167 -4.11 -6.20 -4.11
CA ILE A 167 -2.97 -6.17 -5.04
C ILE A 167 -2.94 -4.86 -5.83
N VAL A 168 -1.74 -4.34 -6.11
CA VAL A 168 -1.56 -3.16 -6.97
C VAL A 168 -0.92 -3.60 -8.28
N VAL A 169 -1.69 -3.52 -9.36
CA VAL A 169 -1.28 -3.96 -10.71
C VAL A 169 -1.28 -2.77 -11.66
N GLY A 170 -0.08 -2.43 -12.16
CA GLY A 170 0.13 -1.31 -13.09
C GLY A 170 0.33 -1.79 -14.52
N ARG A 171 1.59 -1.79 -14.97
CA ARG A 171 2.02 -2.11 -16.33
C ARG A 171 1.42 -3.41 -16.92
N PRO A 172 1.26 -4.53 -16.17
CA PRO A 172 0.62 -5.73 -16.72
C PRO A 172 -0.79 -5.52 -17.27
N ILE A 173 -1.51 -4.51 -16.79
CA ILE A 173 -2.84 -4.14 -17.31
C ILE A 173 -2.70 -2.94 -18.25
N THR A 174 -2.06 -1.86 -17.80
CA THR A 174 -2.10 -0.57 -18.52
C THR A 174 -1.32 -0.56 -19.82
N ALA A 175 -0.37 -1.48 -20.00
CA ALA A 175 0.46 -1.59 -21.20
C ALA A 175 0.17 -2.87 -22.01
N ALA A 176 -0.86 -3.63 -21.65
CA ALA A 176 -1.29 -4.78 -22.42
C ALA A 176 -1.95 -4.34 -23.74
N ASP A 177 -1.86 -5.20 -24.76
CA ASP A 177 -2.55 -4.98 -26.05
C ASP A 177 -4.08 -4.87 -25.85
N ASP A 178 -4.62 -5.62 -24.90
CA ASP A 178 -6.00 -5.53 -24.42
C ASP A 178 -6.05 -5.34 -22.89
N PRO A 179 -6.13 -4.08 -22.40
CA PRO A 179 -6.18 -3.80 -20.96
C PRO A 179 -7.42 -4.35 -20.26
N VAL A 180 -8.55 -4.50 -20.96
CA VAL A 180 -9.78 -5.01 -20.37
C VAL A 180 -9.62 -6.51 -20.13
N ALA A 181 -9.19 -7.27 -21.13
CA ALA A 181 -8.94 -8.70 -20.98
C ALA A 181 -7.85 -8.99 -19.92
N ALA A 182 -6.80 -8.16 -19.85
CA ALA A 182 -5.77 -8.26 -18.82
C ALA A 182 -6.34 -8.00 -17.41
N TYR A 183 -7.18 -6.98 -17.24
CA TYR A 183 -7.85 -6.71 -15.95
C TYR A 183 -8.76 -7.86 -15.54
N GLU A 184 -9.61 -8.37 -16.44
CA GLU A 184 -10.51 -9.48 -16.16
C GLU A 184 -9.73 -10.76 -15.78
N ARG A 185 -8.60 -11.02 -16.44
CA ARG A 185 -7.69 -12.11 -16.04
C ARG A 185 -7.18 -11.92 -14.62
N CYS A 186 -6.75 -10.71 -14.27
CA CYS A 186 -6.28 -10.38 -12.93
C CYS A 186 -7.36 -10.62 -11.87
N VAL A 187 -8.60 -10.19 -12.13
CA VAL A 187 -9.74 -10.40 -11.23
C VAL A 187 -10.02 -11.90 -11.06
N ARG A 188 -10.09 -12.68 -12.14
CA ARG A 188 -10.31 -14.13 -12.03
C ARG A 188 -9.23 -14.82 -11.21
N GLU A 189 -7.97 -14.50 -11.45
CA GLU A 189 -6.83 -15.10 -10.74
C GLU A 189 -6.76 -14.66 -9.26
N PHE A 190 -7.04 -13.40 -8.93
CA PHE A 190 -6.92 -12.90 -7.55
C PHE A 190 -8.18 -13.09 -6.70
N CYS A 191 -9.37 -12.97 -7.29
CA CYS A 191 -10.64 -13.09 -6.56
C CYS A 191 -11.19 -14.53 -6.57
N ASN A 192 -10.51 -15.48 -7.25
CA ASN A 192 -11.01 -16.83 -7.51
C ASN A 192 -12.41 -16.86 -8.16
N GLU A 193 -12.73 -15.84 -8.96
CA GLU A 193 -13.96 -15.79 -9.72
C GLU A 193 -13.82 -16.69 -10.96
N ARG A 194 -14.68 -17.72 -11.04
CA ARG A 194 -14.76 -18.65 -12.18
C ARG A 194 -15.55 -18.05 -13.34
#